data_AF-A0A357VCS2-F1
#
_entry.id   AF-A0A357VCS2-F1
#
_cell.length_a   1.000
_cell.length_b   1.000
_cell.length_c   1.000
_cell.angle_alpha   90.00
_cell.angle_beta   90.00
_cell.angle_gamma   90.00
#
_symmetry.space_group_name_H-M   'P 1'
#
loop_
_entity.id
_entity.type
_entity.pdbx_description
1 polymer ?
#
loop_
_entity_poly.entity_id
_entity_poly.type
_entity_poly.pdbx_seq_one_letter_code
_entity_poly.pdbx_strand_id
1 'polypeptide(L)' 'MNTVIISVLVILIIVVLTVAIGLIRFTFNDFLEKVVKKTLWLWLPFHALKRLSGEFRKKYMK' A
#
# COMPACT_ATOMS: atom_id res chain seq x y z
N MET A 1 -37.93 3.20 -25.94
CA MET A 1 -36.66 3.68 -26.54
C MET A 1 -35.73 4.30 -25.49
N ASN A 2 -36.19 5.27 -24.68
CA ASN A 2 -35.39 5.83 -23.57
C ASN A 2 -34.88 4.80 -22.55
N THR A 3 -35.72 3.84 -22.13
CA THR A 3 -35.33 2.85 -21.10
C THR A 3 -34.18 1.95 -21.55
N VAL A 4 -34.16 1.58 -22.84
CA VAL A 4 -33.08 0.78 -23.43
C VAL A 4 -31.78 1.59 -23.45
N ILE A 5 -31.84 2.85 -23.90
CA ILE A 5 -30.68 3.75 -23.93
C ILE A 5 -30.11 3.95 -22.52
N ILE A 6 -30.96 4.19 -21.54
CA ILE A 6 -30.56 4.35 -20.13
C ILE A 6 -29.91 3.07 -19.60
N SER A 7 -30.49 1.90 -19.88
CA SER A 7 -29.94 0.61 -19.43
C SER A 7 -28.54 0.33 -20.01
N VAL A 8 -28.32 0.64 -21.29
CA VAL A 8 -27.02 0.49 -21.95
C VAL A 8 -25.99 1.45 -21.34
N LEU A 9 -26.39 2.69 -21.08
CA LEU A 9 -25.51 3.69 -20.45
C LEU A 9 -25.07 3.25 -19.05
N VAL A 10 -25.99 2.70 -18.24
CA VAL A 10 -25.69 2.21 -16.89
C VAL A 10 -24.69 1.05 -16.94
N ILE A 11 -24.86 0.10 -17.86
CA ILE A 11 -23.93 -1.02 -18.03
C ILE A 11 -22.54 -0.50 -18.40
N LEU A 12 -22.45 0.46 -19.32
CA LEU A 12 -21.19 1.09 -19.72
C LEU A 12 -20.47 1.74 -18.54
N ILE A 13 -21.22 2.49 -17.71
CA ILE A 13 -20.66 3.13 -16.50
C ILE A 13 -20.15 2.09 -15.51
N ILE A 14 -20.88 1.00 -15.28
CA ILE A 14 -20.47 -0.07 -14.38
C ILE A 14 -19.17 -0.73 -14.86
N VAL A 15 -19.04 -0.98 -16.17
CA VAL A 15 -17.82 -1.55 -16.76
C VAL A 15 -16.63 -0.60 -16.56
N VAL A 16 -16.80 0.69 -16.86
CA VAL A 16 -15.74 1.70 -16.67
C VAL A 16 -15.32 1.79 -15.20
N LEU A 17 -16.28 1.83 -14.27
CA LEU A 17 -15.99 1.85 -12.83
C LEU A 17 -15.22 0.61 -12.38
N THR A 18 -15.61 -0.57 -12.87
CA THR A 18 -14.94 -1.84 -12.54
C THR A 18 -13.48 -1.83 -12.97
N VAL A 19 -13.21 -1.38 -14.20
CA VAL A 19 -11.84 -1.26 -14.73
C VAL A 19 -11.03 -0.23 -13.94
N ALA A 20 -11.63 0.94 -13.63
CA ALA A 20 -10.98 1.99 -12.85
C ALA A 20 -10.58 1.50 -11.45
N ILE A 21 -11.46 0.80 -10.74
CA ILE A 21 -11.17 0.21 -9.43
C ILE A 21 -10.04 -0.82 -9.52
N GLY A 22 -10.05 -1.66 -10.57
CA GLY A 22 -8.98 -2.62 -10.82
C GLY A 22 -7.61 -1.96 -10.99
N LEU A 23 -7.53 -0.91 -11.80
CA LEU A 23 -6.29 -0.14 -12.03
C LEU A 23 -5.80 0.57 -10.77
N ILE A 24 -6.71 1.15 -9.97
CA ILE A 24 -6.37 1.78 -8.69
C ILE A 24 -5.78 0.75 -7.74
N ARG A 25 -6.43 -0.42 -7.58
CA ARG A 25 -5.92 -1.49 -6.70
C ARG A 25 -4.55 -2.00 -7.14
N PHE A 26 -4.35 -2.18 -8.45
CA PHE A 26 -3.07 -2.62 -8.99
C PHE A 26 -1.96 -1.61 -8.67
N THR A 27 -2.21 -0.32 -8.96
CA THR A 27 -1.27 0.77 -8.69
C THR A 27 -1.00 0.93 -7.19
N PHE A 28 -2.03 0.83 -6.35
CA PHE A 28 -1.87 0.88 -4.89
C PHE A 28 -1.06 -0.29 -4.36
N ASN A 29 -1.25 -1.50 -4.89
CA ASN A 29 -0.50 -2.66 -4.48
C ASN A 29 1.00 -2.52 -4.81
N ASP A 30 1.32 -2.06 -6.02
CA ASP A 30 2.69 -1.76 -6.44
C ASP A 30 3.33 -0.64 -5.59
N PHE A 31 2.56 0.41 -5.30
CA PHE A 31 3.00 1.50 -4.44
C PHE A 31 3.27 1.02 -3.01
N LEU A 32 2.34 0.25 -2.43
CA LEU A 32 2.51 -0.33 -1.11
C LEU A 32 3.71 -1.27 -1.08
N GLU A 33 3.91 -2.13 -2.08
CA GLU A 33 5.07 -3.01 -2.12
C GLU A 33 6.39 -2.22 -2.10
N LYS A 34 6.49 -1.16 -2.92
CA LYS A 34 7.69 -0.31 -2.95
C LYS A 34 7.90 0.46 -1.65
N VAL A 35 6.84 1.05 -1.09
CA VAL A 35 6.91 1.85 0.14
C VAL A 35 7.17 0.98 1.35
N VAL A 36 6.50 -0.17 1.47
CA VAL A 36 6.66 -1.12 2.58
C VAL A 36 8.06 -1.72 2.55
N LYS A 37 8.57 -2.16 1.38
CA LYS A 37 9.97 -2.63 1.28
C LYS A 37 10.95 -1.56 1.70
N LYS A 38 10.81 -0.33 1.19
CA LYS A 38 11.72 0.79 1.52
C LYS A 38 11.65 1.16 3.01
N THR A 39 10.44 1.20 3.57
CA THR A 39 10.20 1.50 4.99
C THR A 39 10.76 0.40 5.90
N LEU A 40 10.54 -0.87 5.57
CA LEU A 40 11.14 -2.01 6.28
C LEU A 40 12.67 -2.00 6.21
N TRP A 41 13.21 -1.64 5.06
CA TRP A 41 14.66 -1.54 4.86
C TRP A 41 15.27 -0.41 5.68
N LEU A 42 14.58 0.73 5.80
CA LEU A 42 14.93 1.79 6.73
C LEU A 42 14.72 1.37 8.19
N TRP A 43 13.69 0.58 8.50
CA TRP A 43 13.39 0.12 9.86
C TRP A 43 14.47 -0.81 10.43
N LEU A 44 15.03 -1.69 9.60
CA LEU A 44 16.08 -2.64 9.99
C LEU A 44 17.28 -2.01 10.72
N PRO A 45 17.97 -0.98 10.18
CA PRO A 45 19.06 -0.32 10.88
C PRO A 45 18.60 0.42 12.14
N PHE A 46 17.41 1.04 12.16
CA PHE A 46 16.88 1.66 13.38
C PHE A 46 16.60 0.64 14.48
N HIS A 47 16.03 -0.51 14.12
CA HIS A 47 15.80 -1.61 15.05
C HIS A 47 17.11 -2.20 15.59
N ALA A 48 18.10 -2.40 14.70
CA ALA A 48 19.43 -2.87 15.09
C ALA A 48 20.12 -1.88 16.05
N LEU A 49 20.06 -0.59 15.77
CA LEU A 49 20.60 0.47 16.64
C LEU A 49 19.90 0.51 18.01
N LYS A 50 18.57 0.35 18.05
CA LYS A 50 17.81 0.27 19.30
C LYS A 50 18.19 -0.95 20.14
N ARG A 51 18.42 -2.10 19.50
CA ARG A 51 18.88 -3.30 20.18
C ARG A 51 20.29 -3.11 20.74
N LEU A 52 21.18 -2.54 19.93
CA LEU A 52 22.57 -2.29 20.29
C LEU A 52 22.67 -1.29 21.44
N SER A 53 21.86 -0.22 21.44
CA SER A 53 21.81 0.75 22.55
C SER A 53 21.26 0.14 23.84
N GLY A 54 20.30 -0.78 23.76
CA GLY A 54 19.80 -1.54 24.91
C GLY A 54 20.88 -2.43 25.53
N GLU A 55 21.64 -3.15 24.72
CA GLU A 55 22.76 -3.97 25.20
C GLU A 55 23.93 -3.12 25.73
N PHE A 56 24.23 -2.00 25.07
CA PHE A 56 25.26 -1.06 25.54
C PHE A 56 24.90 -0.47 26.90
N ARG A 57 23.66 -0.04 27.08
CA ARG A 57 23.18 0.48 28.37
C ARG A 57 23.24 -0.59 29.46
N LYS A 58 22.85 -1.84 29.15
CA LYS A 58 22.90 -2.95 30.12
C LYS A 58 24.33 -3.35 30.50
N LYS A 59 25.29 -3.20 29.57
CA LYS A 59 26.69 -3.58 29.77
C LYS A 59 27.55 -2.47 30.41
N TYR A 60 27.26 -1.21 30.12
CA TYR A 60 28.11 -0.08 30.50
C TYR A 60 27.46 0.95 31.46
N MET A 61 26.13 0.98 31.60
CA MET A 61 25.44 1.84 32.58
C MET A 61 24.83 1.02 33.73
N LYS A 62 25.63 0.16 34.35
CA LYS A 62 25.26 -0.48 35.62
C LYS A 62 25.45 0.50 36.78
#